data_AF-A0A8K0NGK8-F1
#
_entry.id   AF-A0A8K0NGK8-F1
#
_cell.length_a   1.000
_cell.length_b   1.000
_cell.length_c   1.000
_cell.angle_alpha   90.00
_cell.angle_beta   90.00
_cell.angle_gamma   90.00
#
_symmetry.space_group_name_H-M   'P 1'
#
loop_
_entity.id
_entity.type
_entity.pdbx_description
1 polymer ?
#
loop_
_entity_poly.entity_id
_entity_poly.type
_entity_poly.pdbx_seq_one_letter_code
_entity_poly.pdbx_strand_id
1 'polypeptide(L)'
;GAHGVSWWLDDLTKDNQGLRARNKEGEEFMAYGGDFGDEPNDYNFVMDGLLLSEHTISSNITEYAKSIEPVQTLSLHHDGISIVNRYDFLTLDHLVAEWCVVSDGKKLRGGQVNIPKGVRPHTEAIATAEGFHDGVLREIHGEGYLQIIFKTKFETDWAPADHQVASGELQVSKPLPVKTIQAVEPPMPRPSIHMASEASDSSASPTRVQIRSASGDSVWTMDTVAGTLVSWKRKRLIKAEEGKNGEKVEKVEKVELMTEPITMDFYRALTDNDRGGHGREWRERRLHQTRAHTQQVRLDTVKDGVVVEIRQRIAPPALAWAVDTTWTYHFRGESVAIKVKGRPHGAQLPSTFARIGITMGLAGAERAAWWGRGPGESYRDKKHSQLHGHWTSTVDALWVDYEFPQDGGNRTDVRRVELGRADGGRVLRANFGSLDGASFSAAHYDARDVDACAHPWELRRRRRSDTLVRLDWAHHGLGTASCGPWTLPRYSLGTDRGFDFDVLLD
;
A
#
# COMPACT_ATOMS: atom_id res chain seq x y z
N GLY A 1 -28.65 0.50 -30.61
CA GLY A 1 -28.46 1.93 -30.92
C GLY A 1 -27.07 2.29 -30.48
N ALA A 2 -26.16 2.43 -31.43
CA ALA A 2 -24.77 2.78 -31.19
C ALA A 2 -24.67 4.31 -30.98
N HIS A 3 -24.53 4.72 -29.73
CA HIS A 3 -24.01 6.04 -29.36
C HIS A 3 -22.98 5.81 -28.26
N GLY A 4 -21.77 5.52 -28.69
CA GLY A 4 -20.61 5.27 -27.83
C GLY A 4 -19.34 5.67 -28.56
N VAL A 5 -19.33 6.87 -29.14
CA VAL A 5 -18.12 7.50 -29.65
C VAL A 5 -18.02 8.87 -29.00
N SER A 6 -17.37 8.91 -27.85
CA SER A 6 -16.82 10.14 -27.28
C SER A 6 -15.45 9.79 -26.71
N TRP A 7 -14.38 10.21 -27.37
CA TRP A 7 -12.98 10.23 -26.89
C TRP A 7 -12.33 8.93 -26.38
N TRP A 8 -13.07 7.82 -26.28
CA TRP A 8 -12.66 6.61 -25.57
C TRP A 8 -11.86 5.59 -26.41
N LEU A 9 -11.68 5.77 -27.72
CA LEU A 9 -11.08 4.75 -28.59
C LEU A 9 -9.85 5.21 -29.38
N ASP A 10 -9.68 6.52 -29.64
CA ASP A 10 -8.49 7.03 -30.33
C ASP A 10 -7.24 7.14 -29.42
N ASP A 11 -7.42 7.12 -28.09
CA ASP A 11 -6.33 7.27 -27.10
C ASP A 11 -5.95 5.97 -26.34
N LEU A 12 -6.61 4.83 -26.60
CA LEU A 12 -6.40 3.57 -25.85
C LEU A 12 -5.05 2.87 -26.13
N THR A 13 -4.17 3.48 -26.91
CA THR A 13 -2.81 2.99 -27.20
C THR A 13 -1.77 4.10 -27.19
N LYS A 14 -2.07 5.26 -26.59
CA LYS A 14 -1.21 6.43 -26.65
C LYS A 14 -0.18 6.47 -25.51
N ASP A 15 1.05 6.84 -25.85
CA ASP A 15 2.10 7.22 -24.91
C ASP A 15 1.91 8.66 -24.46
N ASN A 16 2.39 9.01 -23.26
CA ASN A 16 2.57 10.41 -22.90
C ASN A 16 3.31 11.16 -24.01
N GLN A 17 2.88 12.39 -24.32
CA GLN A 17 3.46 13.18 -25.41
C GLN A 17 4.56 14.12 -24.93
N GLY A 18 5.42 13.65 -24.03
CA GLY A 18 6.56 14.40 -23.53
C GLY A 18 7.65 14.58 -24.59
N LEU A 19 8.27 15.76 -24.59
CA LEU A 19 9.41 16.05 -25.45
C LEU A 19 10.69 16.05 -24.63
N ARG A 20 11.71 15.29 -25.07
CA ARG A 20 13.00 15.28 -24.38
C ARG A 20 13.63 16.67 -24.38
N ALA A 21 13.89 17.19 -23.19
CA ALA A 21 14.55 18.47 -22.95
C ALA A 21 15.68 18.30 -21.93
N ARG A 22 16.44 19.38 -21.70
CA ARG A 22 17.48 19.45 -20.67
C ARG A 22 17.29 20.66 -19.80
N ASN A 23 17.44 20.50 -18.49
CA ASN A 23 17.44 21.64 -17.56
C ASN A 23 18.77 22.41 -17.64
N LYS A 24 18.91 23.46 -16.82
CA LYS A 24 20.10 24.32 -16.80
C LYS A 24 21.38 23.58 -16.39
N GLU A 25 21.25 22.51 -15.62
CA GLU A 25 22.33 21.66 -15.17
C GLU A 25 22.64 20.52 -16.17
N GLY A 26 21.89 20.43 -17.27
CA GLY A 26 22.08 19.45 -18.35
C GLY A 26 21.41 18.10 -18.12
N GLU A 27 20.61 17.93 -17.06
CA GLU A 27 19.84 16.71 -16.80
C GLU A 27 18.68 16.59 -17.79
N GLU A 28 18.50 15.41 -18.37
CA GLU A 28 17.38 15.15 -19.28
C GLU A 28 16.07 14.93 -18.53
N PHE A 29 14.98 15.43 -19.11
CA PHE A 29 13.61 15.21 -18.63
C PHE A 29 12.62 15.27 -19.80
N MET A 30 11.39 14.81 -19.55
CA MET A 30 10.29 14.94 -20.50
C MET A 30 9.54 16.22 -20.23
N ALA A 31 9.74 17.21 -21.09
CA ALA A 31 9.08 18.49 -21.05
C ALA A 31 7.65 18.40 -21.62
N TYR A 32 6.78 19.28 -21.13
CA TYR A 32 5.39 19.45 -21.57
C TYR A 32 5.06 20.95 -21.73
N GLY A 33 3.78 21.30 -21.89
CA GLY A 33 3.35 22.68 -22.16
C GLY A 33 3.92 23.69 -21.17
N GLY A 34 4.43 24.81 -21.68
CA GLY A 34 5.07 25.87 -20.91
C GLY A 34 6.58 25.74 -20.72
N ASP A 35 7.16 24.54 -20.81
CA ASP A 35 8.62 24.34 -20.67
C ASP A 35 9.42 24.94 -21.84
N PHE A 36 8.76 25.23 -22.98
CA PHE A 36 9.37 25.83 -24.16
C PHE A 36 9.10 27.33 -24.29
N GLY A 37 8.48 27.95 -23.27
CA GLY A 37 8.10 29.36 -23.29
C GLY A 37 6.86 29.66 -24.14
N ASP A 38 6.08 28.62 -24.47
CA ASP A 38 4.82 28.70 -25.20
C ASP A 38 3.68 29.28 -24.34
N GLU A 39 2.92 30.22 -24.92
CA GLU A 39 1.78 30.87 -24.28
C GLU A 39 0.65 31.15 -25.31
N PRO A 40 -0.61 30.74 -25.05
CA PRO A 40 -1.05 29.93 -23.91
C PRO A 40 -0.58 28.46 -24.01
N ASN A 41 -0.63 27.74 -22.90
CA ASN A 41 -0.37 26.30 -22.83
C ASN A 41 -1.29 25.60 -21.82
N ASP A 42 -1.45 24.28 -21.97
CA ASP A 42 -2.26 23.43 -21.09
C ASP A 42 -1.40 22.53 -20.16
N TYR A 43 -0.15 22.94 -19.91
CA TYR A 43 0.75 22.30 -18.96
C TYR A 43 0.92 20.77 -19.19
N ASN A 44 0.80 19.95 -18.14
CA ASN A 44 0.99 18.49 -18.20
C ASN A 44 -0.23 17.72 -18.76
N PHE A 45 -1.24 18.37 -19.35
CA PHE A 45 -2.41 17.69 -19.90
C PHE A 45 -2.07 16.72 -21.06
N VAL A 46 -0.90 16.91 -21.69
CA VAL A 46 -0.34 16.01 -22.72
C VAL A 46 0.30 14.73 -22.15
N MET A 47 0.39 14.61 -20.82
CA MET A 47 0.92 13.43 -20.11
C MET A 47 -0.22 12.48 -19.71
N ASP A 48 -1.01 12.06 -20.70
CA ASP A 48 -2.29 11.37 -20.55
C ASP A 48 -2.30 9.90 -21.05
N GLY A 49 -1.12 9.34 -21.34
CA GLY A 49 -0.96 8.03 -21.95
C GLY A 49 -1.15 6.83 -21.01
N LEU A 50 -1.42 5.67 -21.62
CA LEU A 50 -1.32 4.37 -20.94
C LEU A 50 0.14 3.94 -20.71
N LEU A 51 1.06 4.56 -21.43
CA LEU A 51 2.51 4.38 -21.37
C LEU A 51 3.16 5.74 -21.12
N LEU A 52 4.37 5.74 -20.53
CA LEU A 52 5.16 6.97 -20.41
C LEU A 52 5.77 7.36 -21.77
N SER A 53 6.40 8.54 -21.88
CA SER A 53 6.80 9.12 -23.17
C SER A 53 7.82 8.27 -23.95
N GLU A 54 8.56 7.39 -23.26
CA GLU A 54 9.48 6.42 -23.88
C GLU A 54 8.88 5.01 -24.03
N HIS A 55 7.55 4.90 -24.10
CA HIS A 55 6.82 3.63 -24.20
C HIS A 55 7.06 2.70 -23.01
N THR A 56 7.47 3.28 -21.86
CA THR A 56 7.66 2.52 -20.63
C THR A 56 6.30 2.10 -20.08
N ILE A 57 6.17 0.81 -19.79
CA ILE A 57 4.96 0.20 -19.25
C ILE A 57 4.58 0.87 -17.93
N SER A 58 3.37 1.43 -17.88
CA SER A 58 2.80 1.97 -16.65
C SER A 58 1.82 0.98 -15.99
N SER A 59 1.38 1.29 -14.78
CA SER A 59 0.30 0.55 -14.13
C SER A 59 -1.06 0.76 -14.82
N ASN A 60 -1.23 1.76 -15.70
CA ASN A 60 -2.46 1.99 -16.45
C ASN A 60 -2.67 0.95 -17.55
N ILE A 61 -1.65 0.68 -18.39
CA ILE A 61 -1.79 -0.29 -19.48
C ILE A 61 -2.02 -1.72 -18.98
N THR A 62 -1.42 -2.08 -17.84
CA THR A 62 -1.60 -3.40 -17.23
C THR A 62 -3.02 -3.59 -16.67
N GLU A 63 -3.59 -2.55 -16.04
CA GLU A 63 -5.00 -2.57 -15.61
C GLU A 63 -5.96 -2.62 -16.80
N TYR A 64 -5.65 -1.88 -17.87
CA TYR A 64 -6.44 -1.91 -19.10
C TYR A 64 -6.44 -3.30 -19.74
N ALA A 65 -5.25 -3.90 -19.92
CA ALA A 65 -5.10 -5.26 -20.45
C ALA A 65 -5.91 -6.29 -19.65
N LYS A 66 -5.89 -6.16 -18.32
CA LYS A 66 -6.72 -7.00 -17.44
C LYS A 66 -8.22 -6.78 -17.66
N SER A 67 -8.66 -5.53 -17.79
CA SER A 67 -10.08 -5.19 -17.95
C SER A 67 -10.69 -5.77 -19.23
N ILE A 68 -9.89 -5.85 -20.29
CA ILE A 68 -10.30 -6.37 -21.61
C ILE A 68 -9.91 -7.83 -21.84
N GLU A 69 -9.43 -8.54 -20.83
CA GLU A 69 -8.91 -9.90 -21.00
C GLU A 69 -9.95 -10.83 -21.66
N PRO A 70 -9.54 -11.71 -22.58
CA PRO A 70 -10.44 -12.50 -23.41
C PRO A 70 -11.05 -13.71 -22.70
N VAL A 71 -10.59 -14.04 -21.49
CA VAL A 71 -11.12 -15.14 -20.68
C VAL A 71 -11.43 -14.63 -19.29
N GLN A 72 -12.70 -14.69 -18.88
CA GLN A 72 -13.11 -14.33 -17.53
C GLN A 72 -13.27 -15.58 -16.67
N THR A 73 -12.68 -15.58 -15.49
CA THR A 73 -12.93 -16.62 -14.47
C THR A 73 -14.06 -16.18 -13.54
N LEU A 74 -15.06 -17.04 -13.35
CA LEU A 74 -16.26 -16.71 -12.56
C LEU A 74 -16.28 -17.34 -11.18
N SER A 75 -16.06 -18.66 -11.10
CA SER A 75 -16.24 -19.42 -9.86
C SER A 75 -15.51 -20.76 -9.89
N LEU A 76 -15.34 -21.35 -8.70
CA LEU A 76 -14.80 -22.68 -8.49
C LEU A 76 -15.84 -23.56 -7.81
N HIS A 77 -16.04 -24.78 -8.32
CA HIS A 77 -16.85 -25.82 -7.70
C HIS A 77 -16.12 -27.17 -7.81
N HIS A 78 -15.65 -27.68 -6.66
CA HIS A 78 -14.66 -28.76 -6.62
C HIS A 78 -13.42 -28.41 -7.45
N ASP A 79 -13.14 -29.17 -8.50
CA ASP A 79 -12.07 -28.95 -9.49
C ASP A 79 -12.55 -28.20 -10.75
N GLY A 80 -13.86 -27.96 -10.87
CA GLY A 80 -14.47 -27.24 -11.98
C GLY A 80 -14.38 -25.73 -11.82
N ILE A 81 -13.71 -25.07 -12.76
CA ILE A 81 -13.59 -23.61 -12.86
C ILE A 81 -14.56 -23.14 -13.96
N SER A 82 -15.55 -22.33 -13.59
CA SER A 82 -16.42 -21.68 -14.56
C SER A 82 -15.70 -20.51 -15.23
N ILE A 83 -15.64 -20.54 -16.56
CA ILE A 83 -15.00 -19.52 -17.39
C ILE A 83 -15.94 -19.01 -18.48
N VAL A 84 -15.75 -17.77 -18.92
CA VAL A 84 -16.43 -17.16 -20.08
C VAL A 84 -15.41 -16.89 -21.17
N ASN A 85 -15.72 -17.33 -22.40
CA ASN A 85 -15.01 -16.88 -23.59
C ASN A 85 -15.55 -15.49 -24.00
N ARG A 86 -14.70 -14.45 -23.91
CA ARG A 86 -15.03 -13.07 -24.29
C ARG A 86 -14.56 -12.70 -25.71
N TYR A 87 -13.97 -13.61 -26.47
CA TYR A 87 -13.73 -13.39 -27.90
C TYR A 87 -15.05 -13.28 -28.66
N ASP A 88 -15.04 -12.51 -29.75
CA ASP A 88 -16.17 -12.39 -30.67
C ASP A 88 -16.21 -13.52 -31.72
N PHE A 89 -15.05 -14.09 -32.07
CA PHE A 89 -14.93 -15.07 -33.17
C PHE A 89 -14.17 -16.35 -32.79
N LEU A 90 -13.11 -16.25 -31.99
CA LEU A 90 -12.23 -17.37 -31.68
C LEU A 90 -12.84 -18.29 -30.62
N THR A 91 -12.59 -19.60 -30.75
CA THR A 91 -12.72 -20.53 -29.62
C THR A 91 -11.55 -20.32 -28.64
N LEU A 92 -11.53 -21.08 -27.54
CA LEU A 92 -10.39 -21.09 -26.59
C LEU A 92 -9.31 -22.13 -26.93
N ASP A 93 -9.39 -22.80 -28.09
CA ASP A 93 -8.51 -23.92 -28.45
C ASP A 93 -7.03 -23.53 -28.65
N HIS A 94 -6.76 -22.23 -28.84
CA HIS A 94 -5.41 -21.66 -28.95
C HIS A 94 -4.76 -21.36 -27.60
N LEU A 95 -5.47 -21.57 -26.49
CA LEU A 95 -4.97 -21.29 -25.15
C LEU A 95 -4.59 -22.55 -24.39
N VAL A 96 -3.60 -22.41 -23.52
CA VAL A 96 -3.31 -23.33 -22.41
C VAL A 96 -3.48 -22.57 -21.11
N ALA A 97 -3.77 -23.28 -20.02
CA ALA A 97 -3.91 -22.66 -18.73
C ALA A 97 -3.29 -23.49 -17.61
N GLU A 98 -2.77 -22.80 -16.60
CA GLU A 98 -2.23 -23.40 -15.39
C GLU A 98 -2.92 -22.79 -14.18
N TRP A 99 -3.05 -23.58 -13.12
CA TRP A 99 -3.53 -23.10 -11.83
C TRP A 99 -2.43 -23.19 -10.78
N CYS A 100 -2.47 -22.30 -9.79
CA CYS A 100 -1.70 -22.47 -8.57
C CYS A 100 -2.45 -21.92 -7.35
N VAL A 101 -2.15 -22.48 -6.18
CA VAL A 101 -2.64 -21.97 -4.90
C VAL A 101 -1.52 -21.20 -4.22
N VAL A 102 -1.82 -19.93 -3.91
CA VAL A 102 -0.96 -19.04 -3.13
C VAL A 102 -1.58 -18.81 -1.75
N SER A 103 -0.74 -18.75 -0.72
CA SER A 103 -1.15 -18.48 0.66
C SER A 103 -0.07 -17.72 1.41
N ASP A 104 -0.39 -17.07 2.54
CA ASP A 104 0.59 -16.39 3.38
C ASP A 104 1.75 -17.35 3.79
N GLY A 105 2.97 -17.03 3.37
CA GLY A 105 4.21 -17.79 3.56
C GLY A 105 4.58 -18.78 2.46
N LYS A 106 3.68 -19.23 1.58
CA LYS A 106 3.97 -20.35 0.64
C LYS A 106 3.13 -20.32 -0.65
N LYS A 107 3.79 -20.58 -1.78
CA LYS A 107 3.16 -21.15 -2.98
C LYS A 107 3.09 -22.66 -2.78
N LEU A 108 1.89 -23.20 -2.66
CA LEU A 108 1.71 -24.57 -2.14
C LEU A 108 1.72 -25.61 -3.25
N ARG A 109 0.88 -25.45 -4.28
CA ARG A 109 0.75 -26.38 -5.41
C ARG A 109 0.24 -25.70 -6.66
N GLY A 110 0.49 -26.31 -7.81
CA GLY A 110 -0.11 -25.94 -9.08
C GLY A 110 -0.21 -27.12 -10.03
N GLY A 111 -0.94 -26.94 -11.12
CA GLY A 111 -1.21 -27.95 -12.12
C GLY A 111 -1.74 -27.34 -13.42
N GLN A 112 -2.05 -28.20 -14.38
CA GLN A 112 -2.66 -27.77 -15.63
C GLN A 112 -4.17 -27.55 -15.44
N VAL A 113 -4.73 -26.66 -16.25
CA VAL A 113 -6.18 -26.46 -16.37
C VAL A 113 -6.61 -27.00 -17.74
N ASN A 114 -7.42 -28.05 -17.74
CA ASN A 114 -7.98 -28.60 -18.95
C ASN A 114 -9.17 -27.77 -19.41
N ILE A 115 -8.97 -27.00 -20.48
CA ILE A 115 -10.02 -26.20 -21.13
C ILE A 115 -10.76 -27.11 -22.12
N PRO A 116 -12.11 -27.20 -22.07
CA PRO A 116 -12.87 -27.98 -23.05
C PRO A 116 -12.58 -27.53 -24.47
N LYS A 117 -12.57 -28.45 -25.43
CA LYS A 117 -12.40 -28.09 -26.84
C LYS A 117 -13.62 -27.35 -27.38
N GLY A 118 -13.40 -26.38 -28.26
CA GLY A 118 -14.46 -25.71 -29.01
C GLY A 118 -15.37 -24.82 -28.16
N VAL A 119 -14.88 -24.28 -27.03
CA VAL A 119 -15.63 -23.27 -26.26
C VAL A 119 -15.88 -22.05 -27.14
N ARG A 120 -17.14 -21.85 -27.53
CA ARG A 120 -17.53 -20.84 -28.54
C ARG A 120 -17.43 -19.41 -27.98
N PRO A 121 -17.27 -18.40 -28.86
CA PRO A 121 -17.45 -16.98 -28.52
C PRO A 121 -18.68 -16.72 -27.64
N HIS A 122 -18.53 -15.88 -26.63
CA HIS A 122 -19.59 -15.45 -25.72
C HIS A 122 -20.32 -16.59 -24.97
N THR A 123 -19.67 -17.75 -24.78
CA THR A 123 -20.25 -18.86 -24.02
C THR A 123 -19.47 -19.15 -22.74
N GLU A 124 -20.18 -19.70 -21.76
CA GLU A 124 -19.60 -20.27 -20.54
C GLU A 124 -19.15 -21.72 -20.78
N ALA A 125 -18.10 -22.11 -20.08
CA ALA A 125 -17.60 -23.48 -20.03
C ALA A 125 -17.03 -23.80 -18.64
N ILE A 126 -16.94 -25.09 -18.32
CA ILE A 126 -16.29 -25.58 -17.11
C ILE A 126 -14.92 -26.14 -17.50
N ALA A 127 -13.86 -25.43 -17.14
CA ALA A 127 -12.50 -25.93 -17.23
C ALA A 127 -12.15 -26.74 -15.96
N THR A 128 -11.31 -27.76 -16.10
CA THR A 128 -10.97 -28.65 -14.97
C THR A 128 -9.56 -28.36 -14.46
N ALA A 129 -9.42 -28.03 -13.17
CA ALA A 129 -8.14 -27.86 -12.50
C ALA A 129 -7.53 -29.23 -12.16
N GLU A 130 -6.66 -29.76 -13.03
CA GLU A 130 -6.13 -31.11 -12.88
C GLU A 130 -5.34 -31.25 -11.56
N GLY A 131 -5.68 -32.27 -10.77
CA GLY A 131 -5.07 -32.54 -9.48
C GLY A 131 -5.49 -31.60 -8.35
N PHE A 132 -6.40 -30.66 -8.58
CA PHE A 132 -7.00 -29.85 -7.52
C PHE A 132 -8.03 -30.69 -6.75
N HIS A 133 -7.94 -30.66 -5.42
CA HIS A 133 -8.90 -31.30 -4.52
C HIS A 133 -8.88 -30.62 -3.15
N ASP A 134 -9.93 -30.79 -2.35
CA ASP A 134 -10.09 -30.13 -1.05
C ASP A 134 -8.91 -30.37 -0.08
N GLY A 135 -8.23 -31.50 -0.22
CA GLY A 135 -7.00 -31.80 0.52
C GLY A 135 -5.89 -30.74 0.35
N VAL A 136 -5.77 -30.11 -0.82
CA VAL A 136 -4.80 -29.01 -1.07
C VAL A 136 -5.10 -27.81 -0.17
N LEU A 137 -6.39 -27.55 0.10
CA LEU A 137 -6.81 -26.41 0.93
C LEU A 137 -6.52 -26.63 2.42
N ARG A 138 -6.37 -27.88 2.88
CA ARG A 138 -6.04 -28.19 4.29
C ARG A 138 -4.63 -27.78 4.68
N GLU A 139 -3.74 -27.57 3.70
CA GLU A 139 -2.37 -27.08 3.91
C GLU A 139 -2.31 -25.55 4.08
N ILE A 140 -3.43 -24.84 3.84
CA ILE A 140 -3.51 -23.39 3.95
C ILE A 140 -3.80 -23.00 5.40
N HIS A 141 -2.85 -22.28 6.01
CA HIS A 141 -3.03 -21.66 7.32
C HIS A 141 -3.12 -20.14 7.12
N GLY A 142 -4.33 -19.63 6.88
CA GLY A 142 -4.59 -18.21 6.64
C GLY A 142 -5.30 -17.94 5.33
N GLU A 143 -5.09 -16.76 4.75
CA GLU A 143 -5.69 -16.41 3.46
C GLU A 143 -5.04 -17.18 2.31
N GLY A 144 -5.86 -17.62 1.36
CA GLY A 144 -5.38 -18.30 0.18
C GLY A 144 -6.23 -18.04 -1.05
N TYR A 145 -5.58 -18.06 -2.21
CA TYR A 145 -6.20 -17.82 -3.52
C TYR A 145 -5.82 -18.93 -4.49
N LEU A 146 -6.81 -19.40 -5.26
CA LEU A 146 -6.58 -20.14 -6.49
C LEU A 146 -6.39 -19.13 -7.62
N GLN A 147 -5.22 -19.18 -8.26
CA GLN A 147 -4.88 -18.35 -9.41
C GLN A 147 -4.84 -19.20 -10.66
N ILE A 148 -5.38 -18.67 -11.75
CA ILE A 148 -5.37 -19.29 -13.07
C ILE A 148 -4.66 -18.33 -14.02
N ILE A 149 -3.72 -18.84 -14.82
CA ILE A 149 -3.05 -18.06 -15.86
C ILE A 149 -3.35 -18.70 -17.21
N PHE A 150 -3.91 -17.92 -18.14
CA PHE A 150 -4.19 -18.36 -19.51
C PHE A 150 -3.12 -17.79 -20.46
N LYS A 151 -2.52 -18.66 -21.26
CA LYS A 151 -1.40 -18.33 -22.15
C LYS A 151 -1.65 -18.79 -23.58
N THR A 152 -1.02 -18.12 -24.54
CA THR A 152 -0.98 -18.56 -25.93
C THR A 152 -0.26 -19.90 -26.03
N LYS A 153 -0.88 -20.87 -26.72
CA LYS A 153 -0.28 -22.19 -26.95
C LYS A 153 0.83 -22.17 -27.99
N PHE A 154 0.74 -21.24 -28.94
CA PHE A 154 1.64 -21.11 -30.07
C PHE A 154 2.09 -19.66 -30.22
N GLU A 155 3.21 -19.47 -30.90
CA GLU A 155 3.67 -18.15 -31.33
C GLU A 155 2.67 -17.53 -32.32
N THR A 156 2.57 -16.20 -32.26
CA THR A 156 1.71 -15.36 -33.11
C THR A 156 2.54 -14.17 -33.62
N ASP A 157 2.02 -13.43 -34.61
CA ASP A 157 2.72 -12.26 -35.16
C ASP A 157 2.98 -11.14 -34.13
N TRP A 158 2.27 -11.12 -33.00
CA TRP A 158 2.34 -10.05 -31.99
C TRP A 158 2.88 -10.52 -30.63
N ALA A 159 2.99 -11.83 -30.40
CA ALA A 159 3.50 -12.37 -29.15
C ALA A 159 4.06 -13.79 -29.31
N PRO A 160 5.08 -14.17 -28.51
CA PRO A 160 5.58 -15.54 -28.46
C PRO A 160 4.51 -16.51 -27.90
N ALA A 161 4.80 -17.81 -28.03
CA ALA A 161 4.12 -18.81 -27.22
C ALA A 161 4.31 -18.52 -25.72
N ASP A 162 3.42 -19.03 -24.88
CA ASP A 162 3.39 -18.82 -23.43
C ASP A 162 3.12 -17.37 -22.99
N HIS A 163 2.72 -16.47 -23.90
CA HIS A 163 2.31 -15.12 -23.56
C HIS A 163 0.99 -15.12 -22.78
N GLN A 164 0.97 -14.52 -21.59
CA GLN A 164 -0.22 -14.44 -20.75
C GLN A 164 -1.24 -13.46 -21.36
N VAL A 165 -2.44 -13.95 -21.65
CA VAL A 165 -3.54 -13.13 -22.20
C VAL A 165 -4.64 -12.84 -21.17
N ALA A 166 -4.78 -13.67 -20.15
CA ALA A 166 -5.77 -13.50 -19.09
C ALA A 166 -5.31 -14.14 -17.79
N SER A 167 -5.89 -13.71 -16.68
CA SER A 167 -5.72 -14.35 -15.38
C SER A 167 -7.06 -14.49 -14.64
N GLY A 168 -7.14 -15.45 -13.72
CA GLY A 168 -8.26 -15.64 -12.82
C GLY A 168 -7.77 -15.70 -11.39
N GLU A 169 -8.55 -15.19 -10.44
CA GLU A 169 -8.21 -15.29 -9.01
C GLU A 169 -9.49 -15.50 -8.19
N LEU A 170 -9.51 -16.56 -7.38
CA LEU A 170 -10.64 -16.94 -6.54
C LEU A 170 -10.16 -17.18 -5.10
N GLN A 171 -10.77 -16.51 -4.12
CA GLN A 171 -10.43 -16.72 -2.71
C GLN A 171 -10.92 -18.10 -2.25
N VAL A 172 -9.99 -18.93 -1.76
CA VAL A 172 -10.27 -20.30 -1.29
C VAL A 172 -10.14 -20.45 0.22
N SER A 173 -9.50 -19.48 0.89
CA SER A 173 -9.43 -19.41 2.36
C SER A 173 -9.38 -17.96 2.83
N LYS A 174 -9.94 -17.69 4.03
CA LYS A 174 -10.09 -16.34 4.59
C LYS A 174 -8.90 -15.94 5.47
N PRO A 175 -8.55 -14.64 5.52
CA PRO A 175 -7.53 -14.12 6.44
C PRO A 175 -7.95 -14.20 7.90
N LEU A 176 -6.97 -14.17 8.80
CA LEU A 176 -7.19 -14.08 10.25
C LEU A 176 -7.36 -12.61 10.69
N PRO A 177 -8.27 -12.30 11.64
CA PRO A 177 -8.34 -10.98 12.26
C PRO A 177 -7.06 -10.61 13.03
N VAL A 178 -6.76 -9.31 13.14
CA VAL A 178 -5.59 -8.78 13.88
C VAL A 178 -5.55 -9.31 15.32
N LYS A 179 -6.70 -9.33 16.02
CA LYS A 179 -6.79 -9.86 17.39
C LYS A 179 -6.34 -11.31 17.52
N THR A 180 -6.61 -12.14 16.50
CA THR A 180 -6.19 -13.55 16.50
C THR A 180 -4.67 -13.64 16.32
N ILE A 181 -4.10 -12.81 15.44
CA ILE A 181 -2.64 -12.73 15.24
C ILE A 181 -1.96 -12.24 16.53
N GLN A 182 -2.47 -11.15 17.11
CA GLN A 182 -1.98 -10.59 18.37
C GLN A 182 -2.05 -11.59 19.53
N ALA A 183 -3.04 -12.50 19.54
CA ALA A 183 -3.16 -13.50 20.59
C ALA A 183 -1.98 -14.49 20.65
N VAL A 184 -1.26 -14.66 19.53
CA VAL A 184 -0.07 -15.53 19.42
C VAL A 184 1.16 -14.89 20.08
N GLU A 185 1.22 -13.56 20.17
CA GLU A 185 2.35 -12.85 20.78
C GLU A 185 2.47 -13.20 22.28
N PRO A 186 3.69 -13.40 22.81
CA PRO A 186 3.84 -13.74 24.22
C PRO A 186 3.36 -12.58 25.12
N PRO A 187 2.70 -12.84 26.26
CA PRO A 187 2.34 -11.79 27.20
C PRO A 187 3.60 -11.11 27.76
N MET A 188 3.49 -9.86 28.20
CA MET A 188 4.53 -9.23 29.04
C MET A 188 4.09 -9.30 30.51
N PRO A 189 4.47 -10.33 31.28
CA PRO A 189 4.09 -10.43 32.69
C PRO A 189 4.91 -9.52 33.62
N ARG A 190 6.00 -8.92 33.12
CA ARG A 190 6.87 -7.99 33.85
C ARG A 190 7.20 -6.76 33.00
N PRO A 191 6.21 -6.04 32.46
CA PRO A 191 6.49 -4.86 31.68
C PRO A 191 6.97 -3.75 32.63
N SER A 192 7.89 -2.91 32.16
CA SER A 192 8.29 -1.74 32.92
C SER A 192 7.94 -0.46 32.19
N ILE A 193 7.31 0.44 32.95
CA ILE A 193 7.00 1.80 32.53
C ILE A 193 7.92 2.71 33.32
N HIS A 194 8.70 3.51 32.61
CA HIS A 194 9.60 4.48 33.23
C HIS A 194 9.35 5.85 32.63
N MET A 195 9.17 6.85 33.48
CA MET A 195 9.24 8.23 33.02
C MET A 195 10.67 8.51 32.56
N ALA A 196 10.83 9.07 31.35
CA ALA A 196 12.14 9.52 30.92
C ALA A 196 12.49 10.80 31.72
N SER A 197 13.44 10.69 32.65
CA SER A 197 14.02 11.88 33.27
C SER A 197 14.94 12.54 32.25
N GLU A 198 14.61 13.74 31.80
CA GLU A 198 15.65 14.61 31.26
C GLU A 198 16.64 14.88 32.38
N ALA A 199 17.94 14.72 32.08
CA ALA A 199 18.97 15.02 33.05
C ALA A 199 18.85 16.50 33.48
N SER A 200 18.91 16.72 34.79
CA SER A 200 19.22 17.98 35.51
C SER A 200 18.13 18.97 35.94
N ASP A 201 16.82 18.74 35.75
CA ASP A 201 15.83 19.66 36.34
C ASP A 201 14.65 18.95 37.03
N SER A 202 14.69 18.94 38.36
CA SER A 202 13.77 18.22 39.25
C SER A 202 12.36 18.83 39.38
N SER A 203 12.01 19.80 38.53
CA SER A 203 10.71 20.50 38.57
C SER A 203 9.79 20.24 37.35
N ALA A 204 10.30 19.60 36.29
CA ALA A 204 9.51 19.29 35.10
C ALA A 204 8.79 17.94 35.22
N SER A 205 7.48 17.93 34.98
CA SER A 205 6.76 16.67 34.77
C SER A 205 7.32 15.98 33.52
N PRO A 206 7.75 14.72 33.59
CA PRO A 206 8.36 14.05 32.46
C PRO A 206 7.33 13.90 31.33
N THR A 207 7.58 14.56 30.20
CA THR A 207 6.71 14.57 29.03
C THR A 207 6.81 13.29 28.20
N ARG A 208 7.75 12.40 28.54
CA ARG A 208 8.03 11.15 27.82
C ARG A 208 7.96 9.93 28.73
N VAL A 209 7.33 8.89 28.22
CA VAL A 209 7.18 7.58 28.89
C VAL A 209 7.89 6.52 28.07
N GLN A 210 8.77 5.75 28.70
CA GLN A 210 9.38 4.57 28.12
C GLN A 210 8.65 3.31 28.57
N ILE A 211 8.31 2.46 27.61
CA ILE A 211 7.75 1.12 27.82
C ILE A 211 8.79 0.13 27.33
N ARG A 212 9.18 -0.83 28.18
CA ARG A 212 10.17 -1.85 27.84
C ARG A 212 9.51 -3.21 27.73
N SER A 213 9.83 -3.95 26.67
CA SER A 213 9.40 -5.34 26.57
C SER A 213 9.99 -6.18 27.69
N ALA A 214 9.34 -7.31 28.00
CA ALA A 214 9.80 -8.20 29.07
C ALA A 214 11.21 -8.79 28.81
N SER A 215 11.60 -8.95 27.54
CA SER A 215 12.95 -9.37 27.14
C SER A 215 13.98 -8.22 27.25
N GLY A 216 13.50 -6.98 27.22
CA GLY A 216 14.31 -5.78 27.09
C GLY A 216 14.80 -5.51 25.66
N ASP A 217 14.40 -6.32 24.67
CA ASP A 217 14.84 -6.19 23.28
C ASP A 217 14.18 -4.99 22.59
N SER A 218 12.96 -4.61 22.99
CA SER A 218 12.26 -3.41 22.50
C SER A 218 12.08 -2.37 23.60
N VAL A 219 12.30 -1.11 23.24
CA VAL A 219 12.00 0.07 24.07
C VAL A 219 11.22 1.06 23.23
N TRP A 220 9.96 1.27 23.59
CA TRP A 220 9.08 2.26 22.99
C TRP A 220 9.07 3.54 23.83
N THR A 221 9.09 4.70 23.19
CA THR A 221 8.97 5.99 23.87
C THR A 221 7.74 6.73 23.36
N MET A 222 6.78 6.95 24.25
CA MET A 222 5.59 7.78 24.02
C MET A 222 5.87 9.21 24.47
N ASP A 223 5.56 10.18 23.62
CA ASP A 223 5.47 11.59 24.01
C ASP A 223 4.04 11.88 24.45
N THR A 224 3.87 12.26 25.72
CA THR A 224 2.57 12.48 26.35
C THR A 224 1.98 13.85 26.01
N VAL A 225 2.79 14.80 25.53
CA VAL A 225 2.33 16.11 25.06
C VAL A 225 1.84 15.98 23.63
N ALA A 226 2.65 15.37 22.76
CA ALA A 226 2.26 15.10 21.37
C ALA A 226 1.23 13.97 21.26
N GLY A 227 1.12 13.09 22.26
CA GLY A 227 0.23 11.95 22.28
C GLY A 227 0.53 10.93 21.18
N THR A 228 1.81 10.61 20.97
CA THR A 228 2.23 9.65 19.94
C THR A 228 3.49 8.88 20.31
N LEU A 229 3.71 7.76 19.64
CA LEU A 229 4.96 7.01 19.67
C LEU A 229 6.03 7.78 18.86
N VAL A 230 7.08 8.22 19.54
CA VAL A 230 8.15 9.06 18.95
C VAL A 230 9.49 8.33 18.79
N SER A 231 9.65 7.16 19.39
CA SER A 231 10.86 6.35 19.28
C SER A 231 10.57 4.88 19.54
N TRP A 232 11.24 4.02 18.78
CA TRP A 232 11.26 2.58 18.99
C TRP A 232 12.68 2.08 18.79
N LYS A 233 13.35 1.74 19.90
CA LYS A 233 14.68 1.14 19.87
C LYS A 233 14.57 -0.38 19.96
N ARG A 234 15.19 -1.08 19.02
CA ARG A 234 15.30 -2.55 19.05
C ARG A 234 16.74 -3.02 19.12
N LYS A 235 16.93 -4.11 19.84
CA LYS A 235 18.18 -4.86 19.90
C LYS A 235 18.55 -5.36 18.50
N ARG A 236 19.80 -5.12 18.09
CA ARG A 236 20.36 -5.53 16.79
C ARG A 236 21.72 -6.17 16.97
N LEU A 237 21.92 -7.32 16.35
CA LEU A 237 23.24 -7.92 16.18
C LEU A 237 24.04 -7.13 15.12
N ILE A 238 25.21 -6.63 15.48
CA ILE A 238 26.06 -5.78 14.62
C ILE A 238 27.20 -6.58 14.01
N LYS A 239 27.82 -7.47 14.78
CA LYS A 239 28.90 -8.37 14.34
C LYS A 239 28.92 -9.62 15.22
N ALA A 240 29.26 -10.77 14.62
CA ALA A 240 29.71 -11.96 15.35
C ALA A 240 31.22 -12.07 15.15
N GLU A 241 32.00 -11.94 16.22
CA GLU A 241 33.46 -12.09 16.20
C GLU A 241 33.85 -13.42 16.86
N GLU A 242 34.88 -14.10 16.36
CA GLU A 242 35.46 -15.24 17.06
C GLU A 242 36.34 -14.72 18.21
N GLY A 243 35.93 -15.06 19.44
CA GLY A 243 36.67 -14.80 20.65
C GLY A 243 37.95 -15.64 20.71
N LYS A 244 38.84 -15.28 21.64
CA LYS A 244 40.18 -15.88 21.79
C LYS A 244 40.19 -17.40 22.02
N ASN A 245 39.05 -18.00 22.34
CA ASN A 245 38.85 -19.44 22.57
C ASN A 245 37.92 -20.11 21.54
N GLY A 246 37.58 -19.43 20.43
CA GLY A 246 36.61 -19.93 19.43
C GLY A 246 35.13 -19.71 19.80
N GLU A 247 34.84 -18.95 20.87
CA GLU A 247 33.48 -18.55 21.23
C GLU A 247 32.99 -17.41 20.34
N LYS A 248 31.78 -17.51 19.77
CA LYS A 248 31.17 -16.40 19.03
C LYS A 248 30.75 -15.30 20.00
N VAL A 249 31.41 -14.15 19.93
CA VAL A 249 31.02 -12.93 20.65
C VAL A 249 30.11 -12.12 19.76
N GLU A 250 28.84 -12.05 20.13
CA GLU A 250 27.84 -11.24 19.46
C GLU A 250 27.87 -9.80 19.98
N LYS A 251 28.33 -8.86 19.16
CA LYS A 251 28.21 -7.44 19.47
C LYS A 251 26.80 -6.98 19.16
N VAL A 252 26.07 -6.58 20.19
CA VAL A 252 24.67 -6.19 20.08
C VAL A 252 24.47 -4.75 20.54
N GLU A 253 23.72 -3.95 19.78
CA GLU A 253 23.38 -2.56 20.10
C GLU A 253 21.88 -2.32 19.96
N LYS A 254 21.32 -1.36 20.72
CA LYS A 254 19.94 -0.90 20.53
C LYS A 254 19.92 0.20 19.48
N VAL A 255 19.27 -0.05 18.36
CA VAL A 255 19.20 0.87 17.22
C VAL A 255 17.83 1.52 17.20
N GLU A 256 17.81 2.84 17.00
CA GLU A 256 16.59 3.60 16.76
C GLU A 256 16.02 3.24 15.39
N LEU A 257 14.74 2.87 15.34
CA LEU A 257 14.07 2.53 14.10
C LEU A 257 13.37 3.75 13.49
N MET A 258 12.92 4.69 14.32
CA MET A 258 12.07 5.79 13.87
C MET A 258 12.87 7.07 13.62
N THR A 259 12.70 7.66 12.45
CA THR A 259 13.19 9.01 12.11
C THR A 259 12.10 10.06 12.24
N GLU A 260 10.84 9.67 12.10
CA GLU A 260 9.67 10.50 12.37
C GLU A 260 8.61 9.74 13.20
N PRO A 261 7.88 10.44 14.09
CA PRO A 261 6.80 9.83 14.88
C PRO A 261 5.67 9.24 14.03
N ILE A 262 4.89 8.34 14.63
CA ILE A 262 3.63 7.90 14.02
C ILE A 262 2.64 9.08 14.01
N THR A 263 2.11 9.41 12.84
CA THR A 263 1.06 10.43 12.71
C THR A 263 -0.11 9.89 11.91
N MET A 264 -1.34 10.29 12.26
CA MET A 264 -2.50 10.05 11.41
C MET A 264 -2.43 11.00 10.22
N ASP A 265 -2.68 10.48 9.02
CA ASP A 265 -2.71 11.27 7.80
C ASP A 265 -4.00 11.00 7.02
N PHE A 266 -4.59 12.09 6.51
CA PHE A 266 -5.81 12.06 5.72
C PHE A 266 -5.59 12.49 4.26
N TYR A 267 -4.37 12.92 3.92
CA TYR A 267 -4.01 13.54 2.65
C TYR A 267 -3.03 12.68 1.85
N ARG A 268 -3.07 12.78 0.51
CA ARG A 268 -2.08 12.23 -0.41
C ARG A 268 -1.64 13.34 -1.37
N ALA A 269 -0.44 13.24 -1.95
CA ALA A 269 -0.04 14.14 -3.04
C ALA A 269 -1.08 14.07 -4.18
N LEU A 270 -1.44 15.18 -4.79
CA LEU A 270 -2.53 15.17 -5.76
C LEU A 270 -2.12 14.45 -7.04
N THR A 271 -2.92 13.45 -7.42
CA THR A 271 -2.91 12.93 -8.79
C THR A 271 -3.53 13.93 -9.75
N ASP A 272 -3.29 13.79 -11.04
CA ASP A 272 -3.93 14.65 -12.04
C ASP A 272 -5.47 14.59 -11.96
N ASN A 273 -6.01 13.42 -11.61
CA ASN A 273 -7.45 13.23 -11.36
C ASN A 273 -7.96 13.99 -10.13
N ASP A 274 -7.11 14.26 -9.14
CA ASP A 274 -7.50 14.96 -7.92
C ASP A 274 -7.55 16.49 -8.14
N ARG A 275 -6.67 17.04 -8.99
CA ARG A 275 -6.40 18.49 -9.10
C ARG A 275 -7.64 19.32 -9.45
N GLY A 276 -8.50 18.82 -10.33
CA GLY A 276 -9.76 19.49 -10.69
C GLY A 276 -10.93 19.25 -9.71
N GLY A 277 -10.80 18.28 -8.81
CA GLY A 277 -11.92 17.68 -8.06
C GLY A 277 -11.79 17.66 -6.56
N HIS A 278 -11.83 16.45 -5.98
CA HIS A 278 -11.69 16.26 -4.54
C HIS A 278 -10.37 16.81 -4.01
N GLY A 279 -9.28 16.79 -4.79
CA GLY A 279 -8.01 17.41 -4.41
C GLY A 279 -8.10 18.92 -4.24
N ARG A 280 -8.88 19.61 -5.07
CA ARG A 280 -9.19 21.04 -4.88
C ARG A 280 -9.91 21.25 -3.54
N GLU A 281 -10.93 20.45 -3.25
CA GLU A 281 -11.62 20.51 -1.95
C GLU A 281 -10.65 20.21 -0.79
N TRP A 282 -9.80 19.19 -0.88
CA TRP A 282 -8.82 18.86 0.15
C TRP A 282 -7.86 20.02 0.42
N ARG A 283 -7.43 20.77 -0.60
CA ARG A 283 -6.61 21.97 -0.44
C ARG A 283 -7.39 23.13 0.18
N GLU A 284 -8.59 23.43 -0.33
CA GLU A 284 -9.47 24.48 0.20
C GLU A 284 -9.87 24.23 1.66
N ARG A 285 -10.12 22.97 2.02
CA ARG A 285 -10.40 22.52 3.40
C ARG A 285 -9.14 22.25 4.22
N ARG A 286 -7.95 22.52 3.68
CA ARG A 286 -6.64 22.41 4.36
C ARG A 286 -6.34 21.03 4.95
N LEU A 287 -6.77 19.97 4.27
CA LEU A 287 -6.56 18.58 4.69
C LEU A 287 -5.06 18.27 4.89
N HIS A 288 -4.21 18.74 3.97
CA HIS A 288 -2.74 18.67 4.04
C HIS A 288 -2.09 19.45 5.21
N GLN A 289 -2.86 20.22 5.98
CA GLN A 289 -2.37 21.06 7.08
C GLN A 289 -2.92 20.62 8.44
N THR A 290 -3.64 19.49 8.51
CA THR A 290 -4.20 19.01 9.77
C THR A 290 -3.11 18.71 10.79
N ARG A 291 -3.36 19.03 12.06
CA ARG A 291 -2.49 18.69 13.18
C ARG A 291 -3.29 18.06 14.31
N ALA A 292 -2.66 17.12 15.00
CA ALA A 292 -3.22 16.49 16.18
C ALA A 292 -3.01 17.36 17.43
N HIS A 293 -4.05 17.51 18.22
CA HIS A 293 -4.03 18.13 19.54
C HIS A 293 -4.45 17.09 20.58
N THR A 294 -3.51 16.73 21.46
CA THR A 294 -3.75 15.73 22.51
C THR A 294 -4.56 16.33 23.64
N GLN A 295 -5.65 15.65 23.99
CA GLN A 295 -6.57 16.05 25.06
C GLN A 295 -6.36 15.22 26.32
N GLN A 296 -6.02 13.94 26.16
CA GLN A 296 -5.84 13.01 27.26
C GLN A 296 -4.91 11.88 26.88
N VAL A 297 -4.06 11.48 27.83
CA VAL A 297 -3.26 10.26 27.78
C VAL A 297 -3.53 9.48 29.06
N ARG A 298 -3.84 8.19 28.91
CA ARG A 298 -4.01 7.23 30.02
C ARG A 298 -3.10 6.05 29.79
N LEU A 299 -2.43 5.60 30.85
CA LEU A 299 -1.51 4.48 30.80
C LEU A 299 -1.94 3.47 31.86
N ASP A 300 -2.13 2.23 31.43
CA ASP A 300 -2.59 1.14 32.28
C ASP A 300 -1.71 -0.09 32.07
N THR A 301 -1.20 -0.66 33.16
CA THR A 301 -0.58 -1.99 33.13
C THR A 301 -1.69 -3.03 33.21
N VAL A 302 -1.72 -3.94 32.24
CA VAL A 302 -2.71 -5.03 32.15
C VAL A 302 -2.01 -6.39 32.29
N LYS A 303 -2.80 -7.46 32.41
CA LYS A 303 -2.28 -8.82 32.65
C LYS A 303 -1.25 -9.28 31.60
N ASP A 304 -1.42 -8.88 30.36
CA ASP A 304 -0.60 -9.32 29.22
C ASP A 304 0.30 -8.23 28.63
N GLY A 305 0.36 -7.03 29.23
CA GLY A 305 1.16 -5.94 28.70
C GLY A 305 0.86 -4.55 29.26
N VAL A 306 1.07 -3.54 28.42
CA VAL A 306 0.79 -2.13 28.74
C VAL A 306 -0.16 -1.58 27.69
N VAL A 307 -1.19 -0.87 28.15
CA VAL A 307 -2.13 -0.15 27.29
C VAL A 307 -1.94 1.35 27.47
N VAL A 308 -1.87 2.07 26.36
CA VAL A 308 -1.89 3.54 26.33
C VAL A 308 -3.10 4.00 25.51
N GLU A 309 -4.06 4.65 26.15
CA GLU A 309 -5.20 5.30 25.49
C GLU A 309 -4.90 6.79 25.30
N ILE A 310 -5.07 7.29 24.08
CA ILE A 310 -4.86 8.71 23.73
C ILE A 310 -6.10 9.25 23.06
N ARG A 311 -6.64 10.35 23.60
CA ARG A 311 -7.72 11.11 22.95
C ARG A 311 -7.15 12.34 22.30
N GLN A 312 -7.43 12.52 21.02
CA GLN A 312 -6.93 13.66 20.25
C GLN A 312 -8.03 14.29 19.43
N ARG A 313 -7.82 15.55 19.08
CA ARG A 313 -8.56 16.27 18.06
C ARG A 313 -7.61 16.60 16.91
N ILE A 314 -7.91 16.11 15.72
CA ILE A 314 -7.15 16.44 14.51
C ILE A 314 -7.92 17.49 13.72
N ALA A 315 -7.32 18.67 13.51
CA ALA A 315 -7.98 19.77 12.83
C ALA A 315 -6.99 20.59 11.98
N PRO A 316 -7.44 21.21 10.89
CA PRO A 316 -6.63 22.17 10.14
C PRO A 316 -6.60 23.55 10.83
N PRO A 317 -5.64 24.41 10.49
CA PRO A 317 -5.65 25.79 10.93
C PRO A 317 -6.84 26.56 10.33
N ALA A 318 -7.45 27.42 11.15
CA ALA A 318 -8.48 28.40 10.75
C ALA A 318 -9.79 27.86 10.15
N LEU A 319 -10.09 26.55 10.24
CA LEU A 319 -11.39 25.98 9.83
C LEU A 319 -12.08 25.25 10.98
N ALA A 320 -13.40 25.18 10.93
CA ALA A 320 -14.27 24.72 12.02
C ALA A 320 -14.69 23.24 11.90
N TRP A 321 -13.89 22.42 11.22
CA TRP A 321 -14.05 20.96 11.19
C TRP A 321 -12.90 20.26 11.92
N ALA A 322 -13.16 19.05 12.41
CA ALA A 322 -12.15 18.22 13.06
C ALA A 322 -12.48 16.73 12.93
N VAL A 323 -11.50 15.89 13.24
CA VAL A 323 -11.67 14.46 13.50
C VAL A 323 -11.26 14.21 14.95
N ASP A 324 -12.24 13.91 15.80
CA ASP A 324 -11.94 13.48 17.17
C ASP A 324 -11.57 11.99 17.13
N THR A 325 -10.42 11.64 17.69
CA THR A 325 -9.88 10.28 17.66
C THR A 325 -9.59 9.73 19.05
N THR A 326 -9.72 8.41 19.19
CA THR A 326 -9.22 7.63 20.33
C THR A 326 -8.27 6.58 19.80
N TRP A 327 -7.01 6.68 20.18
CA TRP A 327 -5.98 5.69 19.93
C TRP A 327 -5.84 4.77 21.13
N THR A 328 -5.62 3.49 20.88
CA THR A 328 -5.28 2.50 21.89
C THR A 328 -4.05 1.76 21.40
N TYR A 329 -2.91 2.01 22.06
CA TYR A 329 -1.68 1.25 21.87
C TYR A 329 -1.68 0.11 22.90
N HIS A 330 -1.56 -1.13 22.45
CA HIS A 330 -1.40 -2.30 23.32
C HIS A 330 -0.06 -2.94 23.05
N PHE A 331 0.90 -2.66 23.92
CA PHE A 331 2.23 -3.24 23.89
C PHE A 331 2.16 -4.65 24.48
N ARG A 332 2.65 -5.65 23.73
CA ARG A 332 2.68 -7.06 24.14
C ARG A 332 3.85 -7.77 23.44
N GLY A 333 4.59 -8.62 24.16
CA GLY A 333 5.79 -9.25 23.65
C GLY A 333 6.78 -8.22 23.10
N GLU A 334 7.11 -8.34 21.82
CA GLU A 334 7.94 -7.39 21.06
C GLU A 334 7.13 -6.54 20.07
N SER A 335 5.81 -6.52 20.23
CA SER A 335 4.85 -5.91 19.30
C SER A 335 4.04 -4.80 19.97
N VAL A 336 3.45 -3.94 19.13
CA VAL A 336 2.44 -2.96 19.53
C VAL A 336 1.24 -3.06 18.59
N ALA A 337 0.08 -3.39 19.14
CA ALA A 337 -1.18 -3.27 18.42
C ALA A 337 -1.69 -1.83 18.57
N ILE A 338 -2.01 -1.20 17.44
CA ILE A 338 -2.54 0.16 17.38
C ILE A 338 -3.97 0.06 16.90
N LYS A 339 -4.92 0.51 17.73
CA LYS A 339 -6.31 0.64 17.38
C LYS A 339 -6.71 2.11 17.35
N VAL A 340 -7.42 2.55 16.32
CA VAL A 340 -7.85 3.95 16.15
C VAL A 340 -9.34 3.99 15.84
N LYS A 341 -10.07 4.71 16.68
CA LYS A 341 -11.45 5.15 16.41
C LYS A 341 -11.45 6.62 16.08
N GLY A 342 -12.17 7.02 15.03
CA GLY A 342 -12.27 8.43 14.64
C GLY A 342 -13.68 8.84 14.26
N ARG A 343 -14.04 10.09 14.55
CA ARG A 343 -15.32 10.69 14.17
C ARG A 343 -15.09 12.07 13.53
N PRO A 344 -15.21 12.19 12.20
CA PRO A 344 -15.21 13.48 11.52
C PRO A 344 -16.46 14.29 11.88
N HIS A 345 -16.33 15.59 12.05
CA HIS A 345 -17.45 16.50 12.30
C HIS A 345 -17.08 17.98 12.05
N GLY A 346 -18.10 18.84 12.06
CA GLY A 346 -17.94 20.30 12.02
C GLY A 346 -18.25 20.92 10.67
N ALA A 347 -18.26 22.26 10.64
CA ALA A 347 -18.62 23.01 9.45
C ALA A 347 -17.48 22.95 8.42
N GLN A 348 -17.83 22.84 7.15
CA GLN A 348 -16.86 22.78 6.04
C GLN A 348 -15.92 21.56 6.08
N LEU A 349 -16.34 20.46 6.72
CA LEU A 349 -15.66 19.18 6.59
C LEU A 349 -15.61 18.79 5.09
N PRO A 350 -14.45 18.36 4.55
CA PRO A 350 -14.36 17.93 3.16
C PRO A 350 -15.28 16.73 2.92
N SER A 351 -15.89 16.64 1.74
CA SER A 351 -16.79 15.54 1.40
C SER A 351 -16.12 14.16 1.47
N THR A 352 -14.81 14.11 1.23
CA THR A 352 -14.00 12.90 1.27
C THR A 352 -12.66 13.17 1.95
N PHE A 353 -12.04 12.11 2.48
CA PHE A 353 -10.60 12.09 2.74
C PHE A 353 -9.87 11.41 1.58
N ALA A 354 -8.58 11.72 1.39
CA ALA A 354 -7.75 11.02 0.42
C ALA A 354 -7.37 9.62 0.91
N ARG A 355 -7.19 9.49 2.22
CA ARG A 355 -6.81 8.26 2.92
C ARG A 355 -7.19 8.34 4.39
N ILE A 356 -7.16 7.19 5.07
CA ILE A 356 -7.23 7.08 6.52
C ILE A 356 -6.14 6.06 6.89
N GLY A 357 -5.04 6.55 7.43
CA GLY A 357 -3.85 5.76 7.68
C GLY A 357 -2.87 6.44 8.61
N ILE A 358 -1.76 5.75 8.85
CA ILE A 358 -0.61 6.31 9.57
C ILE A 358 0.60 6.49 8.64
N THR A 359 1.37 7.52 8.95
CA THR A 359 2.67 7.81 8.33
C THR A 359 3.75 7.79 9.40
N MET A 360 4.90 7.21 9.08
CA MET A 360 6.09 7.22 9.93
C MET A 360 7.37 7.20 9.10
N GLY A 361 8.45 7.76 9.64
CA GLY A 361 9.78 7.68 9.05
C GLY A 361 10.57 6.54 9.68
N LEU A 362 11.23 5.72 8.85
CA LEU A 362 12.05 4.59 9.28
C LEU A 362 13.50 4.72 8.80
N ALA A 363 14.43 4.51 9.73
CA ALA A 363 15.86 4.47 9.45
C ALA A 363 16.27 3.11 8.84
N GLY A 364 16.89 3.17 7.66
CA GLY A 364 17.51 2.01 7.01
C GLY A 364 16.56 0.96 6.45
N ALA A 365 15.28 1.28 6.29
CA ALA A 365 14.32 0.45 5.55
C ALA A 365 14.50 0.68 4.05
N GLU A 366 15.08 -0.30 3.33
CA GLU A 366 15.43 -0.20 1.91
C GLU A 366 14.71 -1.25 1.05
N ARG A 367 13.99 -2.18 1.69
CA ARG A 367 13.25 -3.27 1.04
C ARG A 367 11.88 -3.42 1.66
N ALA A 368 10.93 -3.92 0.87
CA ALA A 368 9.64 -4.36 1.36
C ALA A 368 9.36 -5.79 0.86
N ALA A 369 8.79 -6.62 1.74
CA ALA A 369 8.19 -7.90 1.40
C ALA A 369 6.74 -7.91 1.89
N TRP A 370 5.77 -8.26 1.05
CA TRP A 370 4.35 -8.18 1.45
C TRP A 370 3.51 -9.35 0.94
N TRP A 371 2.46 -9.65 1.73
CA TRP A 371 1.34 -10.50 1.34
C TRP A 371 0.15 -9.59 1.01
N GLY A 372 -0.24 -9.55 -0.27
CA GLY A 372 -1.29 -8.68 -0.81
C GLY A 372 -1.21 -8.61 -2.34
N ARG A 373 -1.84 -7.59 -2.95
CA ARG A 373 -1.75 -7.40 -4.40
C ARG A 373 -0.38 -6.87 -4.84
N GLY A 374 0.11 -7.37 -5.96
CA GLY A 374 1.36 -6.92 -6.56
C GLY A 374 1.69 -7.64 -7.88
N PRO A 375 2.92 -7.45 -8.40
CA PRO A 375 4.00 -6.66 -7.79
C PRO A 375 3.87 -5.14 -8.00
N GLY A 376 3.06 -4.73 -8.97
CA GLY A 376 2.89 -3.35 -9.41
C GLY A 376 1.98 -2.52 -8.52
N GLU A 377 1.90 -1.23 -8.85
CA GLU A 377 1.07 -0.25 -8.17
C GLU A 377 -0.42 -0.57 -8.28
N SER A 378 -1.17 -0.33 -7.19
CA SER A 378 -2.62 -0.44 -7.17
C SER A 378 -3.28 0.57 -6.24
N TYR A 379 -4.52 0.90 -6.55
CA TYR A 379 -5.44 1.75 -5.79
C TYR A 379 -6.83 1.12 -5.73
N ARG A 380 -7.71 1.68 -4.91
CA ARG A 380 -9.00 1.08 -4.55
C ARG A 380 -9.88 0.72 -5.75
N ASP A 381 -9.79 1.49 -6.83
CA ASP A 381 -10.51 1.35 -8.10
C ASP A 381 -9.62 0.97 -9.30
N LYS A 382 -8.34 0.66 -9.04
CA LYS A 382 -7.35 0.25 -10.06
C LYS A 382 -6.40 -0.79 -9.44
N LYS A 383 -6.76 -2.07 -9.50
CA LYS A 383 -6.03 -3.15 -8.81
C LYS A 383 -6.21 -4.55 -9.38
N HIS A 384 -7.09 -4.74 -10.35
CA HIS A 384 -7.45 -6.06 -10.85
C HIS A 384 -6.30 -6.75 -11.59
N SER A 385 -5.38 -5.98 -12.17
CA SER A 385 -4.16 -6.50 -12.81
C SER A 385 -3.16 -7.07 -11.80
N GLN A 386 -3.27 -6.69 -10.53
CA GLN A 386 -2.33 -7.06 -9.48
C GLN A 386 -2.87 -8.29 -8.73
N LEU A 387 -2.18 -9.41 -8.82
CA LEU A 387 -2.57 -10.67 -8.18
C LEU A 387 -2.16 -10.69 -6.70
N HIS A 388 -2.90 -11.42 -5.87
CA HIS A 388 -2.48 -11.68 -4.49
C HIS A 388 -1.23 -12.58 -4.46
N GLY A 389 -0.26 -12.27 -3.61
CA GLY A 389 0.97 -13.03 -3.61
C GLY A 389 1.96 -12.57 -2.56
N HIS A 390 3.07 -13.30 -2.50
CA HIS A 390 4.27 -12.83 -1.80
C HIS A 390 5.13 -12.07 -2.79
N TRP A 391 5.25 -10.79 -2.54
CA TRP A 391 6.02 -9.90 -3.38
C TRP A 391 7.17 -9.31 -2.59
N THR A 392 8.27 -9.01 -3.27
CA THR A 392 9.40 -8.31 -2.68
C THR A 392 9.90 -7.25 -3.64
N SER A 393 10.27 -6.09 -3.12
CA SER A 393 10.88 -5.01 -3.90
C SER A 393 11.87 -4.20 -3.06
N THR A 394 12.73 -3.44 -3.71
CA THR A 394 13.44 -2.33 -3.04
C THR A 394 12.50 -1.14 -2.89
N VAL A 395 12.73 -0.27 -1.92
CA VAL A 395 11.94 0.96 -1.74
C VAL A 395 12.04 1.84 -2.99
N ASP A 396 13.21 1.93 -3.62
CA ASP A 396 13.39 2.67 -4.87
C ASP A 396 12.54 2.11 -6.03
N ALA A 397 12.40 0.79 -6.15
CA ALA A 397 11.58 0.17 -7.19
C ALA A 397 10.07 0.17 -6.87
N LEU A 398 9.67 0.53 -5.63
CA LEU A 398 8.26 0.76 -5.30
C LEU A 398 7.77 2.13 -5.77
N TRP A 399 8.68 3.11 -5.86
CA TRP A 399 8.37 4.45 -6.36
C TRP A 399 8.08 4.42 -7.86
N VAL A 400 7.00 5.11 -8.27
CA VAL A 400 6.67 5.29 -9.68
C VAL A 400 7.06 6.72 -10.06
N ASP A 401 8.11 6.85 -10.87
CA ASP A 401 8.67 8.14 -11.26
C ASP A 401 7.89 8.74 -12.43
N TYR A 402 6.63 9.11 -12.18
CA TYR A 402 5.77 9.75 -13.17
C TYR A 402 6.42 11.04 -13.71
N GLU A 403 6.33 11.25 -15.03
CA GLU A 403 6.91 12.41 -15.74
C GLU A 403 6.37 13.75 -15.22
N PHE A 404 5.18 13.72 -14.63
CA PHE A 404 4.67 14.75 -13.75
C PHE A 404 4.49 14.17 -12.34
N PRO A 405 5.28 14.61 -11.32
CA PRO A 405 5.22 14.05 -9.97
C PRO A 405 3.82 14.10 -9.34
N GLN A 406 3.39 12.96 -8.82
CA GLN A 406 2.08 12.78 -8.17
C GLN A 406 2.09 11.57 -7.22
N ASP A 407 1.00 11.35 -6.48
CA ASP A 407 0.90 10.16 -5.61
C ASP A 407 1.02 8.87 -6.42
N GLY A 408 1.95 8.03 -6.00
CA GLY A 408 2.34 6.81 -6.70
C GLY A 408 2.90 5.77 -5.75
N GLY A 409 3.01 4.53 -6.23
CA GLY A 409 3.67 3.43 -5.53
C GLY A 409 2.82 2.73 -4.46
N ASN A 410 1.52 3.01 -4.35
CA ASN A 410 0.64 2.32 -3.41
C ASN A 410 0.45 0.82 -3.76
N ARG A 411 0.20 -0.02 -2.75
CA ARG A 411 -0.10 -1.46 -2.90
C ARG A 411 -1.33 -1.80 -2.07
N THR A 412 -2.36 -2.40 -2.69
CA THR A 412 -3.69 -2.62 -2.06
C THR A 412 -3.94 -4.05 -1.60
N ASP A 413 -5.00 -4.22 -0.82
CA ASP A 413 -5.45 -5.49 -0.23
C ASP A 413 -4.28 -6.22 0.49
N VAL A 414 -3.47 -5.43 1.20
CA VAL A 414 -2.27 -5.90 1.89
C VAL A 414 -2.67 -6.36 3.29
N ARG A 415 -2.38 -7.63 3.59
CA ARG A 415 -2.58 -8.19 4.94
C ARG A 415 -1.36 -7.99 5.81
N ARG A 416 -0.17 -8.05 5.21
CA ARG A 416 1.11 -7.91 5.90
C ARG A 416 2.15 -7.29 4.99
N VAL A 417 2.93 -6.37 5.54
CA VAL A 417 4.16 -5.85 4.91
C VAL A 417 5.30 -5.87 5.92
N GLU A 418 6.46 -6.33 5.48
CA GLU A 418 7.72 -6.34 6.21
C GLU A 418 8.71 -5.41 5.52
N LEU A 419 9.15 -4.40 6.26
CA LEU A 419 10.15 -3.43 5.85
C LEU A 419 11.49 -3.94 6.35
N GLY A 420 12.43 -4.10 5.41
CA GLY A 420 13.74 -4.69 5.65
C GLY A 420 14.87 -3.75 5.23
N ARG A 421 16.06 -4.03 5.77
CA ARG A 421 17.30 -3.40 5.36
C ARG A 421 17.79 -3.96 4.03
N ALA A 422 18.75 -3.26 3.42
CA ALA A 422 19.44 -3.75 2.23
C ALA A 422 20.12 -5.12 2.46
N ASP A 423 20.64 -5.36 3.67
CA ASP A 423 21.29 -6.61 4.09
C ASP A 423 20.31 -7.75 4.45
N GLY A 424 18.99 -7.53 4.34
CA GLY A 424 17.95 -8.51 4.61
C GLY A 424 17.43 -8.54 6.06
N GLY A 425 18.01 -7.75 6.98
CA GLY A 425 17.51 -7.67 8.35
C GLY A 425 16.16 -6.94 8.43
N ARG A 426 15.18 -7.50 9.14
CA ARG A 426 13.88 -6.87 9.39
C ARG A 426 14.01 -5.58 10.22
N VAL A 427 13.34 -4.52 9.79
CA VAL A 427 13.19 -3.25 10.51
C VAL A 427 11.85 -3.21 11.24
N LEU A 428 10.75 -3.38 10.50
CA LEU A 428 9.40 -3.29 11.00
C LEU A 428 8.49 -4.22 10.20
N ARG A 429 7.54 -4.88 10.85
CA ARG A 429 6.45 -5.57 10.16
C ARG A 429 5.11 -4.99 10.59
N ALA A 430 4.23 -4.74 9.63
CA ALA A 430 2.85 -4.32 9.86
C ALA A 430 1.89 -5.42 9.40
N ASN A 431 0.89 -5.73 10.23
CA ASN A 431 -0.17 -6.69 9.93
C ASN A 431 -1.55 -6.02 10.08
N PHE A 432 -2.32 -6.02 8.99
CA PHE A 432 -3.70 -5.54 8.90
C PHE A 432 -4.74 -6.64 9.16
N GLY A 433 -4.29 -7.89 9.35
CA GLY A 433 -5.18 -9.03 9.60
C GLY A 433 -6.19 -9.19 8.48
N SER A 434 -7.48 -9.27 8.81
CA SER A 434 -8.57 -9.48 7.86
C SER A 434 -9.18 -8.19 7.30
N LEU A 435 -8.51 -7.04 7.43
CA LEU A 435 -9.03 -5.77 6.91
C LEU A 435 -8.90 -5.70 5.38
N ASP A 436 -10.04 -5.64 4.70
CA ASP A 436 -10.09 -5.46 3.24
C ASP A 436 -9.78 -4.04 2.81
N GLY A 437 -9.05 -3.90 1.70
CA GLY A 437 -8.68 -2.60 1.15
C GLY A 437 -7.53 -1.90 1.85
N ALA A 438 -6.95 -2.50 2.90
CA ALA A 438 -5.73 -1.99 3.51
C ALA A 438 -4.59 -1.88 2.48
N SER A 439 -3.78 -0.84 2.58
CA SER A 439 -2.70 -0.59 1.65
C SER A 439 -1.44 -0.08 2.33
N PHE A 440 -0.31 -0.16 1.62
CA PHE A 440 0.89 0.53 2.04
C PHE A 440 1.59 1.20 0.87
N SER A 441 2.41 2.19 1.19
CA SER A 441 3.49 2.64 0.33
C SER A 441 4.76 2.87 1.15
N ALA A 442 5.91 2.75 0.50
CA ALA A 442 7.20 3.11 1.07
C ALA A 442 7.98 3.89 0.01
N ALA A 443 8.47 5.07 0.37
CA ALA A 443 9.19 5.95 -0.54
C ALA A 443 10.15 6.88 0.21
N HIS A 444 11.11 7.44 -0.52
CA HIS A 444 12.05 8.45 0.00
C HIS A 444 11.58 9.90 -0.24
N TYR A 445 10.29 10.09 -0.49
CA TYR A 445 9.71 11.39 -0.83
C TYR A 445 8.48 11.67 0.03
N ASP A 446 8.40 12.88 0.60
CA ASP A 446 7.24 13.37 1.34
C ASP A 446 6.14 13.80 0.37
N ALA A 447 4.87 13.56 0.72
CA ALA A 447 3.74 13.94 -0.14
C ALA A 447 3.72 15.45 -0.48
N ARG A 448 4.20 16.31 0.43
CA ARG A 448 4.30 17.76 0.19
C ARG A 448 5.40 18.11 -0.81
N ASP A 449 6.48 17.33 -0.84
CA ASP A 449 7.55 17.51 -1.81
C ASP A 449 7.11 17.03 -3.19
N VAL A 450 6.39 15.92 -3.26
CA VAL A 450 5.74 15.44 -4.49
C VAL A 450 4.78 16.51 -5.05
N ASP A 451 3.91 17.08 -4.21
CA ASP A 451 3.00 18.17 -4.62
C ASP A 451 3.70 19.44 -5.12
N ALA A 452 4.90 19.71 -4.60
CA ALA A 452 5.64 20.95 -4.86
C ALA A 452 6.52 20.87 -6.11
N CYS A 453 6.70 19.68 -6.69
CA CYS A 453 7.55 19.44 -7.84
C CYS A 453 6.71 19.31 -9.12
N ALA A 454 7.15 20.00 -10.17
CA ALA A 454 6.58 19.92 -11.51
C ALA A 454 7.26 18.83 -12.35
N HIS A 455 8.52 18.51 -12.02
CA HIS A 455 9.35 17.60 -12.79
C HIS A 455 10.09 16.60 -11.90
N PRO A 456 10.39 15.37 -12.38
CA PRO A 456 11.07 14.34 -11.59
C PRO A 456 12.45 14.78 -11.07
N TRP A 457 13.21 15.56 -11.84
CA TRP A 457 14.53 16.04 -11.44
C TRP A 457 14.47 17.00 -10.24
N GLU A 458 13.36 17.73 -10.05
CA GLU A 458 13.14 18.56 -8.86
C GLU A 458 12.91 17.67 -7.65
N LEU A 459 12.09 16.63 -7.81
CA LEU A 459 11.75 15.70 -6.73
C LEU A 459 12.98 14.90 -6.27
N ARG A 460 13.80 14.41 -7.21
CA ARG A 460 15.04 13.69 -6.93
C ARG A 460 16.01 14.48 -6.05
N ARG A 461 16.05 15.82 -6.17
CA ARG A 461 16.84 16.70 -5.28
C ARG A 461 16.32 16.77 -3.85
N ARG A 462 15.05 16.42 -3.63
CA ARG A 462 14.39 16.36 -2.30
C ARG A 462 14.36 14.96 -1.70
N ARG A 463 15.06 14.01 -2.32
CA ARG A 463 15.16 12.64 -1.84
C ARG A 463 15.67 12.63 -0.40
N ARG A 464 14.95 11.91 0.46
CA ARG A 464 15.32 11.69 1.86
C ARG A 464 16.28 10.52 2.01
N SER A 465 17.08 10.55 3.08
CA SER A 465 17.98 9.44 3.44
C SER A 465 17.27 8.31 4.19
N ASP A 466 16.12 8.60 4.80
CA ASP A 466 15.24 7.64 5.45
C ASP A 466 14.05 7.29 4.54
N THR A 467 13.25 6.32 4.98
CA THR A 467 12.08 5.86 4.24
C THR A 467 10.81 6.28 4.95
N LEU A 468 9.94 7.01 4.26
CA LEU A 468 8.59 7.29 4.71
C LEU A 468 7.70 6.10 4.36
N VAL A 469 7.10 5.52 5.39
CA VAL A 469 6.17 4.41 5.28
C VAL A 469 4.77 4.90 5.61
N ARG A 470 3.85 4.62 4.69
CA ARG A 470 2.43 4.88 4.83
C ARG A 470 1.70 3.56 4.97
N LEU A 471 0.92 3.41 6.04
CA LEU A 471 0.09 2.24 6.33
C LEU A 471 -1.37 2.68 6.39
N ASP A 472 -2.13 2.34 5.36
CA ASP A 472 -3.49 2.81 5.17
C ASP A 472 -4.51 1.73 5.47
N TRP A 473 -5.51 2.08 6.28
CA TRP A 473 -6.67 1.23 6.48
C TRP A 473 -7.70 1.43 5.37
N ALA A 474 -7.77 2.63 4.81
CA ALA A 474 -8.64 2.96 3.69
C ALA A 474 -8.03 4.05 2.81
N HIS A 475 -8.32 3.99 1.52
CA HIS A 475 -7.83 4.94 0.53
C HIS A 475 -8.96 5.38 -0.41
N HIS A 476 -8.98 6.65 -0.80
CA HIS A 476 -9.87 7.14 -1.86
C HIS A 476 -9.46 6.53 -3.20
N GLY A 477 -10.42 6.24 -4.07
CA GLY A 477 -10.14 5.86 -5.47
C GLY A 477 -9.37 6.96 -6.22
N LEU A 478 -8.91 6.65 -7.42
CA LEU A 478 -8.28 7.61 -8.31
C LEU A 478 -9.31 8.34 -9.17
N GLY A 479 -10.36 7.65 -9.62
CA GLY A 479 -11.23 8.16 -10.67
C GLY A 479 -10.48 8.43 -11.98
N THR A 480 -11.08 9.22 -12.86
CA THR A 480 -10.50 9.63 -14.16
C THR A 480 -10.83 11.09 -14.45
N ALA A 481 -10.81 11.94 -13.43
CA ALA A 481 -11.43 13.26 -13.49
C ALA A 481 -10.55 14.38 -14.06
N SER A 482 -9.33 14.06 -14.51
CA SER A 482 -8.56 14.95 -15.38
C SER A 482 -9.36 15.24 -16.67
N CYS A 483 -9.97 14.20 -17.26
CA CYS A 483 -10.88 14.29 -18.40
C CYS A 483 -11.87 13.11 -18.39
N GLY A 484 -12.84 13.12 -17.48
CA GLY A 484 -13.77 12.00 -17.32
C GLY A 484 -14.53 12.03 -15.99
N PRO A 485 -15.16 10.91 -15.61
CA PRO A 485 -15.93 10.84 -14.37
C PRO A 485 -15.05 10.99 -13.12
N TRP A 486 -15.64 11.61 -12.10
CA TRP A 486 -15.14 11.56 -10.72
C TRP A 486 -15.06 10.12 -10.20
N THR A 487 -14.31 9.93 -9.12
CA THR A 487 -14.29 8.67 -8.36
C THR A 487 -15.72 8.20 -8.10
N LEU A 488 -16.05 6.98 -8.55
CA LEU A 488 -17.39 6.43 -8.37
C LEU A 488 -17.72 6.32 -6.86
N PRO A 489 -18.99 6.51 -6.45
CA PRO A 489 -19.36 6.53 -5.03
C PRO A 489 -18.90 5.32 -4.21
N ARG A 490 -18.85 4.13 -4.82
CA ARG A 490 -18.38 2.89 -4.16
C ARG A 490 -16.87 2.89 -3.82
N TYR A 491 -16.09 3.75 -4.47
CA TYR A 491 -14.65 3.91 -4.25
C TYR A 491 -14.29 5.22 -3.55
N SER A 492 -15.27 6.11 -3.34
CA SER A 492 -15.09 7.31 -2.54
C SER A 492 -14.93 6.98 -1.06
N LEU A 493 -14.05 7.73 -0.39
CA LEU A 493 -13.81 7.65 1.05
C LEU A 493 -14.52 8.82 1.74
N GLY A 494 -15.83 8.67 1.96
CA GLY A 494 -16.68 9.70 2.55
C GLY A 494 -16.34 10.01 4.01
N THR A 495 -16.60 11.25 4.43
CA THR A 495 -16.36 11.73 5.80
C THR A 495 -17.64 11.74 6.67
N ASP A 496 -18.75 11.22 6.14
CA ASP A 496 -20.07 11.19 6.78
C ASP A 496 -20.18 10.17 7.92
N ARG A 497 -19.16 9.32 8.11
CA ARG A 497 -19.16 8.22 9.08
C ARG A 497 -17.88 8.21 9.90
N GLY A 498 -18.00 7.68 11.13
CA GLY A 498 -16.84 7.34 11.93
C GLY A 498 -16.14 6.08 11.41
N PHE A 499 -14.90 5.88 11.83
CA PHE A 499 -14.08 4.71 11.50
C PHE A 499 -13.53 4.04 12.76
N ASP A 500 -13.24 2.73 12.66
CA ASP A 500 -12.64 1.91 13.71
C ASP A 500 -11.70 0.89 13.06
N PHE A 501 -10.39 1.06 13.24
CA PHE A 501 -9.36 0.27 12.56
C PHE A 501 -8.26 -0.19 13.52
N ASP A 502 -7.60 -1.29 13.18
CA ASP A 502 -6.45 -1.81 13.90
C ASP A 502 -5.29 -2.22 12.97
N VAL A 503 -4.07 -2.15 13.49
CA VAL A 503 -2.85 -2.67 12.87
C VAL A 503 -1.93 -3.19 13.96
N LEU A 504 -1.25 -4.31 13.72
CA LEU A 504 -0.22 -4.84 14.60
C LEU A 504 1.16 -4.56 14.02
N LEU A 505 2.02 -3.92 14.80
CA LEU A 505 3.42 -3.64 14.44
C LEU A 505 4.37 -4.51 15.27
N ASP A 506 5.36 -5.15 14.64
CA ASP A 506 6.33 -6.02 15.33
C ASP A 506 7.74 -6.10 14.71
#